data_AF-A0A2P6TE45-F1
#
_entry.id   AF-A0A2P6TE45-F1
#
_cell.length_a   1.000
_cell.length_b   1.000
_cell.length_c   1.000
_cell.angle_alpha   90.00
_cell.angle_beta   90.00
_cell.angle_gamma   90.00
#
_symmetry.space_group_name_H-M   'P 1'
#
loop_
_entity.id
_entity.type
_entity.pdbx_description
1 polymer ?
#
loop_
_entity_poly.entity_id
_entity_poly.type
_entity_poly.pdbx_seq_one_letter_code
_entity_poly.pdbx_strand_id
1 'polypeptide(L)'
;MVWEEALVAGGPTAAIQAALQAPFFPASGTRPADVQLAARRRRGGKGGMARSDTAFRLQECDCRGVKGACPPPPAVGLASWCPYYSAAADGPPRLYRWHEAPAVLRYNPYIKSGYRAGLSARQCCASLLQLHNESGNIWSHLLPALLMLALAAGGQLEAWHGAAAAYWANVGSILACFLGSVVYHCFQAHHHCHDRLLKLDVCGILLVLVGGGHMVLWWGFACFPATRLAFVVSYYTCGVLSVWAALRAQTAVGRGLPMLALLLVRLAAFGTRLALEGWAGAPALQHYFAMEVFSLAGGALNVLRLPERWLQPDDPKQPAPLDLFFNSHQIMHVLVALAMWQLHLGAAADHRRFSALLDGSLSCPGLLAGASMS
;
A
#
# COMPACT_ATOMS: atom_id res chain seq x y z
N MET A 1 -10.61 30.50 15.32
CA MET A 1 -11.27 30.87 16.59
C MET A 1 -12.53 30.05 16.88
N VAL A 2 -13.42 29.77 15.92
CA VAL A 2 -14.65 28.97 16.18
C VAL A 2 -14.39 27.48 16.49
N TRP A 3 -13.24 26.92 16.08
CA TRP A 3 -12.92 25.49 16.24
C TRP A 3 -12.40 25.10 17.64
N GLU A 4 -11.77 26.02 18.38
CA GLU A 4 -11.22 25.72 19.70
C GLU A 4 -12.28 25.69 20.80
N GLU A 5 -13.34 26.51 20.69
CA GLU A 5 -14.43 26.52 21.68
C GLU A 5 -15.33 25.28 21.58
N ALA A 6 -15.46 24.67 20.40
CA ALA A 6 -16.29 23.47 20.19
C ALA A 6 -15.68 22.18 20.78
N LEU A 7 -14.35 22.09 20.85
CA LEU A 7 -13.63 20.95 21.42
C LEU A 7 -13.72 20.90 22.96
N VAL A 8 -13.88 22.06 23.60
CA VAL A 8 -13.94 22.17 25.07
C VAL A 8 -15.36 21.92 25.62
N ALA A 9 -16.42 22.10 24.80
CA ALA A 9 -17.80 22.06 25.28
C ALA A 9 -18.65 20.86 24.82
N GLY A 10 -18.29 20.12 23.75
CA GLY A 10 -19.24 19.18 23.11
C GLY A 10 -18.73 17.79 22.70
N GLY A 11 -17.45 17.48 22.91
CA GLY A 11 -16.87 16.19 22.52
C GLY A 11 -16.85 15.91 20.99
N PRO A 12 -16.39 14.72 20.56
CA PRO A 12 -16.09 14.41 19.16
C PRO A 12 -17.32 14.53 18.23
N THR A 13 -18.50 14.23 18.77
CA THR A 13 -19.76 14.22 18.02
C THR A 13 -20.23 15.63 17.64
N ALA A 14 -20.00 16.63 18.51
CA ALA A 14 -20.36 18.03 18.23
C ALA A 14 -19.44 18.66 17.16
N ALA A 15 -18.16 18.30 17.16
CA ALA A 15 -17.21 18.74 16.13
C ALA A 15 -17.57 18.21 14.74
N ILE A 16 -18.07 16.96 14.66
CA ILE A 16 -18.55 16.36 13.41
C ILE A 16 -19.81 17.08 12.91
N GLN A 17 -20.73 17.43 13.81
CA GLN A 17 -21.98 18.10 13.43
C GLN A 17 -21.75 19.57 13.01
N ALA A 18 -20.79 20.27 13.62
CA ALA A 18 -20.35 21.60 13.19
C ALA A 18 -19.64 21.58 11.82
N ALA A 19 -18.86 20.55 11.53
CA ALA A 19 -18.22 20.37 10.23
C ALA A 19 -19.24 20.10 9.10
N LEU A 20 -20.37 19.45 9.42
CA LEU A 20 -21.46 19.19 8.47
C LEU A 20 -22.33 20.42 8.18
N GLN A 21 -22.33 21.42 9.06
CA GLN A 21 -23.13 22.64 8.92
C GLN A 21 -22.34 23.86 8.42
N ALA A 22 -21.03 23.73 8.24
CA ALA A 22 -20.20 24.81 7.70
C ALA A 22 -20.55 25.07 6.22
N PRO A 23 -20.91 26.31 5.83
CA PRO A 23 -21.26 26.62 4.45
C PRO A 23 -20.04 26.44 3.52
N PHE A 24 -20.20 25.61 2.50
CA PHE A 24 -19.24 25.40 1.40
C PHE A 24 -19.14 26.67 0.54
N PHE A 25 -18.23 27.58 0.89
CA PHE A 25 -17.80 28.78 0.14
C PHE A 25 -18.82 29.93 -0.04
N PRO A 26 -18.35 31.21 -0.10
CA PRO A 26 -19.19 32.34 -0.47
C PRO A 26 -19.53 32.29 -1.96
N ALA A 27 -20.79 32.55 -2.29
CA ALA A 27 -21.27 32.68 -3.65
C ALA A 27 -20.66 33.93 -4.32
N SER A 28 -19.58 33.75 -5.11
CA SER A 28 -19.20 34.74 -6.12
C SER A 28 -19.89 34.39 -7.44
N GLY A 29 -20.95 35.12 -7.76
CA GLY A 29 -21.70 34.98 -8.99
C GLY A 29 -20.92 35.47 -10.21
N THR A 30 -20.57 34.55 -11.11
CA THR A 30 -20.35 34.83 -12.53
C THR A 30 -20.85 33.63 -13.32
N ARG A 31 -21.95 33.80 -14.07
CA ARG A 31 -22.49 32.81 -15.00
C ARG A 31 -21.51 32.62 -16.16
N PRO A 32 -21.17 31.39 -16.58
CA PRO A 32 -20.51 31.17 -17.86
C PRO A 32 -21.51 31.44 -19.00
N ALA A 33 -21.08 32.18 -20.00
CA ALA A 33 -21.86 32.54 -21.17
C ALA A 33 -22.34 31.31 -21.97
N ASP A 34 -23.57 31.40 -22.46
CA ASP A 34 -24.24 30.43 -23.32
C ASP A 34 -23.43 30.17 -24.61
N VAL A 35 -22.82 28.99 -24.71
CA VAL A 35 -22.27 28.51 -25.98
C VAL A 35 -23.42 27.92 -26.79
N GLN A 36 -23.97 28.72 -27.70
CA GLN A 36 -24.96 28.30 -28.67
C GLN A 36 -24.38 27.19 -29.57
N LEU A 37 -24.99 26.00 -29.49
CA LEU A 37 -24.76 24.88 -30.40
C LEU A 37 -25.35 25.20 -31.79
N ALA A 38 -24.51 25.61 -32.73
CA ALA A 38 -24.88 25.73 -34.13
C ALA A 38 -25.02 24.32 -34.77
N ALA A 39 -26.26 23.86 -34.95
CA ALA A 39 -26.57 22.63 -35.68
C ALA A 39 -26.25 22.79 -37.18
N ARG A 40 -25.12 22.26 -37.63
CA ARG A 40 -24.79 22.19 -39.07
C ARG A 40 -25.44 20.94 -39.68
N ARG A 41 -26.64 21.11 -40.27
CA ARG A 41 -27.28 20.11 -41.14
C ARG A 41 -26.36 19.76 -42.32
N ARG A 42 -25.91 18.51 -42.41
CA ARG A 42 -25.45 17.91 -43.68
C ARG A 42 -26.54 17.00 -44.23
N ARG A 43 -27.03 17.35 -45.42
CA ARG A 43 -27.95 16.55 -46.25
C ARG A 43 -27.18 15.39 -46.91
N GLY A 44 -27.80 14.21 -46.88
CA GLY A 44 -27.77 13.23 -47.98
C GLY A 44 -26.65 12.18 -48.00
N GLY A 45 -27.00 10.91 -47.79
CA GLY A 45 -26.17 9.75 -48.11
C GLY A 45 -26.61 8.49 -47.37
N LYS A 46 -27.06 7.46 -48.11
CA LYS A 46 -27.71 6.23 -47.65
C LYS A 46 -26.80 5.33 -46.78
N GLY A 47 -27.39 4.67 -45.78
CA GLY A 47 -26.96 3.33 -45.32
C GLY A 47 -26.51 3.21 -43.85
N GLY A 48 -27.23 2.39 -43.08
CA GLY A 48 -26.74 1.76 -41.85
C GLY A 48 -27.10 2.47 -40.54
N MET A 49 -27.98 1.85 -39.75
CA MET A 49 -28.32 2.29 -38.40
C MET A 49 -27.15 2.01 -37.45
N ALA A 50 -26.23 2.96 -37.33
CA ALA A 50 -25.25 2.98 -36.25
C ALA A 50 -25.85 3.75 -35.05
N ARG A 51 -26.03 3.07 -33.92
CA ARG A 51 -26.29 3.71 -32.62
C ARG A 51 -25.19 4.74 -32.36
N SER A 52 -25.54 6.01 -32.36
CA SER A 52 -24.64 7.10 -31.98
C SER A 52 -24.53 7.14 -30.45
N ASP A 53 -23.65 6.30 -29.90
CA ASP A 53 -23.14 6.53 -28.56
C ASP A 53 -22.16 7.70 -28.63
N THR A 54 -22.65 8.93 -28.43
CA THR A 54 -21.84 10.11 -28.16
C THR A 54 -21.23 10.00 -26.75
N ALA A 55 -20.44 8.96 -26.52
CA ALA A 55 -19.47 8.94 -25.43
C ALA A 55 -18.27 9.76 -25.89
N PHE A 56 -18.01 10.86 -25.18
CA PHE A 56 -16.75 11.59 -25.23
C PHE A 56 -15.63 10.57 -24.91
N ARG A 57 -15.04 9.92 -25.93
CA ARG A 57 -13.84 9.12 -25.73
C ARG A 57 -12.73 10.09 -25.41
N LEU A 58 -12.50 10.34 -24.12
CA LEU A 58 -11.24 10.85 -23.63
C LEU A 58 -10.17 9.91 -24.20
N GLN A 59 -9.38 10.41 -25.15
CA GLN A 59 -8.33 9.64 -25.78
C GLN A 59 -7.29 9.36 -24.70
N GLU A 60 -7.31 8.14 -24.17
CA GLU A 60 -6.34 7.69 -23.17
C GLU A 60 -4.96 7.76 -23.81
N CYS A 61 -4.07 8.57 -23.24
CA CYS A 61 -2.66 8.55 -23.66
C CYS A 61 -2.05 7.26 -23.10
N ASP A 62 -2.06 6.22 -23.91
CA ASP A 62 -1.36 5.00 -23.58
C ASP A 62 0.14 5.21 -23.80
N CYS A 63 0.83 5.68 -22.77
CA CYS A 63 2.29 5.78 -22.78
C CYS A 63 2.95 4.42 -22.49
N ARG A 64 2.19 3.33 -22.33
CA ARG A 64 2.74 1.98 -22.13
C ARG A 64 3.43 1.51 -23.40
N GLY A 65 4.74 1.75 -23.49
CA GLY A 65 5.57 1.25 -24.59
C GLY A 65 6.60 2.23 -25.13
N VAL A 66 6.57 3.50 -24.75
CA VAL A 66 7.57 4.48 -25.22
C VAL A 66 8.87 4.29 -24.42
N LYS A 67 9.86 3.61 -25.02
CA LYS A 67 11.23 3.56 -24.49
C LYS A 67 11.93 4.89 -24.83
N GLY A 68 12.00 5.81 -23.88
CA GLY A 68 12.66 7.12 -24.01
C GLY A 68 11.99 8.21 -23.19
N ALA A 69 12.53 9.43 -23.20
CA ALA A 69 11.74 10.63 -22.88
C ALA A 69 10.61 10.73 -23.92
N CYS A 70 9.40 11.08 -23.49
CA CYS A 70 8.28 11.29 -24.39
C CYS A 70 8.72 12.29 -25.48
N PRO A 71 8.45 12.03 -26.78
CA PRO A 71 8.86 12.95 -27.83
C PRO A 71 8.33 14.36 -27.54
N PRO A 72 9.11 15.42 -27.86
CA PRO A 72 8.64 16.79 -27.70
C PRO A 72 7.33 16.99 -28.50
N PRO A 73 6.48 17.92 -28.07
CA PRO A 73 5.17 18.12 -28.69
C PRO A 73 5.31 18.30 -30.21
N PRO A 74 4.51 17.58 -31.03
CA PRO A 74 4.52 17.80 -32.46
C PRO A 74 4.12 19.25 -32.74
N ALA A 75 4.95 19.92 -33.53
CA ALA A 75 4.66 21.25 -34.00
C ALA A 75 3.39 21.19 -34.86
N VAL A 76 2.31 21.77 -34.33
CA VAL A 76 1.10 22.19 -35.04
C VAL A 76 0.20 21.05 -35.57
N GLY A 77 -1.00 20.98 -35.00
CA GLY A 77 -2.20 20.63 -35.80
C GLY A 77 -2.67 19.17 -35.81
N LEU A 78 -2.82 18.52 -34.65
CA LEU A 78 -3.88 17.52 -34.38
C LEU A 78 -3.87 17.20 -32.87
N ALA A 79 -5.00 17.43 -32.22
CA ALA A 79 -5.14 17.42 -30.78
C ALA A 79 -5.05 16.00 -30.18
N SER A 80 -3.84 15.50 -29.91
CA SER A 80 -3.59 14.38 -28.99
C SER A 80 -3.08 14.93 -27.65
N TRP A 81 -3.88 15.80 -27.02
CA TRP A 81 -3.56 16.37 -25.72
C TRP A 81 -4.09 15.44 -24.63
N CYS A 82 -3.25 14.98 -23.71
CA CYS A 82 -3.75 14.40 -22.47
C CYS A 82 -4.25 15.53 -21.57
N PRO A 83 -5.57 15.71 -21.41
CA PRO A 83 -6.11 16.90 -20.72
C PRO A 83 -5.67 16.97 -19.26
N TYR A 84 -5.41 15.80 -18.66
CA TYR A 84 -4.93 15.66 -17.28
C TYR A 84 -3.52 16.19 -17.07
N TYR A 85 -2.68 16.08 -18.10
CA TYR A 85 -1.25 16.33 -17.98
C TYR A 85 -0.85 17.75 -18.41
N SER A 86 -1.78 18.52 -18.98
CA SER A 86 -1.60 19.94 -19.29
C SER A 86 -2.26 20.88 -18.28
N ALA A 87 -3.25 20.40 -17.51
CA ALA A 87 -4.04 21.23 -16.59
C ALA A 87 -3.30 21.67 -15.31
N ALA A 88 -2.18 21.05 -14.96
CA ALA A 88 -1.50 21.29 -13.68
C ALA A 88 -0.45 22.40 -13.68
N ALA A 89 -0.28 23.10 -14.81
CA ALA A 89 0.75 24.13 -14.94
C ALA A 89 0.50 25.36 -14.04
N ASP A 90 -0.75 25.83 -13.89
CA ASP A 90 -0.98 27.19 -13.34
C ASP A 90 -2.20 27.34 -12.39
N GLY A 91 -2.77 26.25 -11.83
CA GLY A 91 -3.97 26.30 -10.97
C GLY A 91 -3.91 25.44 -9.70
N PRO A 92 -4.83 25.66 -8.73
CA PRO A 92 -4.94 24.81 -7.54
C PRO A 92 -5.24 23.36 -7.94
N PRO A 93 -4.68 22.35 -7.24
CA PRO A 93 -4.87 20.95 -7.60
C PRO A 93 -6.35 20.57 -7.63
N ARG A 94 -6.86 20.21 -8.80
CA ARG A 94 -8.23 19.71 -8.96
C ARG A 94 -8.29 18.23 -8.58
N LEU A 95 -9.31 17.85 -7.82
CA LEU A 95 -9.66 16.44 -7.61
C LEU A 95 -10.64 15.96 -8.68
N TYR A 96 -10.41 14.76 -9.19
CA TYR A 96 -11.16 14.14 -10.27
C TYR A 96 -12.14 13.09 -9.73
N ARG A 97 -13.27 12.92 -10.44
CA ARG A 97 -14.16 11.77 -10.26
C ARG A 97 -13.60 10.54 -10.98
N TRP A 98 -14.10 9.36 -10.64
CA TRP A 98 -13.68 8.07 -11.24
C TRP A 98 -13.65 8.10 -12.75
N HIS A 99 -14.74 8.52 -13.41
CA HIS A 99 -14.81 8.55 -14.87
C HIS A 99 -13.90 9.61 -15.50
N GLU A 100 -13.51 10.62 -14.72
CA GLU A 100 -12.59 11.66 -15.15
C GLU A 100 -11.14 11.24 -14.94
N ALA A 101 -10.81 10.33 -14.02
CA ALA A 101 -9.44 9.94 -13.74
C ALA A 101 -8.81 9.08 -14.87
N PRO A 102 -7.48 9.15 -15.08
CA PRO A 102 -6.76 8.25 -15.97
C PRO A 102 -6.99 6.76 -15.63
N ALA A 103 -7.13 5.91 -16.65
CA ALA A 103 -7.40 4.47 -16.47
C ALA A 103 -6.45 3.74 -15.53
N VAL A 104 -5.17 4.11 -15.55
CA VAL A 104 -4.14 3.52 -14.70
C VAL A 104 -4.41 3.70 -13.20
N LEU A 105 -5.10 4.78 -12.81
CA LEU A 105 -5.46 5.07 -11.42
C LEU A 105 -6.82 4.47 -11.02
N ARG A 106 -7.60 3.99 -12.00
CA ARG A 106 -8.96 3.48 -11.81
C ARG A 106 -8.98 1.98 -11.53
N TYR A 107 -8.37 1.54 -10.43
CA TYR A 107 -8.29 0.12 -10.07
C TYR A 107 -9.38 -0.37 -9.09
N ASN A 108 -10.04 0.54 -8.36
CA ASN A 108 -11.11 0.20 -7.41
C ASN A 108 -12.43 0.88 -7.79
N PRO A 109 -13.37 0.19 -8.45
CA PRO A 109 -14.58 0.80 -9.01
C PRO A 109 -15.52 1.36 -7.95
N TYR A 110 -15.35 1.02 -6.67
CA TYR A 110 -16.15 1.55 -5.57
C TYR A 110 -15.73 2.96 -5.17
N ILE A 111 -14.46 3.33 -5.38
CA ILE A 111 -13.95 4.68 -5.10
C ILE A 111 -14.37 5.61 -6.23
N LYS A 112 -15.22 6.60 -5.95
CA LYS A 112 -15.90 7.41 -6.98
C LYS A 112 -15.28 8.79 -7.17
N SER A 113 -14.51 9.31 -6.22
CA SER A 113 -13.97 10.67 -6.24
C SER A 113 -12.65 10.81 -5.48
N GLY A 114 -12.13 12.04 -5.44
CA GLY A 114 -10.90 12.36 -4.70
C GLY A 114 -9.60 12.04 -5.43
N TYR A 115 -9.65 11.68 -6.73
CA TYR A 115 -8.47 11.31 -7.50
C TYR A 115 -7.59 12.51 -7.81
N ARG A 116 -6.27 12.34 -7.71
CA ARG A 116 -5.27 13.29 -8.20
C ARG A 116 -4.69 12.80 -9.52
N ALA A 117 -4.45 13.69 -10.47
CA ALA A 117 -3.80 13.35 -11.74
C ALA A 117 -2.98 14.53 -12.28
N GLY A 118 -1.85 14.21 -12.89
CA GLY A 118 -0.99 15.17 -13.58
C GLY A 118 -0.31 16.19 -12.69
N LEU A 119 0.03 15.84 -11.46
CA LEU A 119 0.70 16.77 -10.55
C LEU A 119 2.22 16.82 -10.83
N SER A 120 2.82 18.00 -10.67
CA SER A 120 4.27 18.12 -10.52
C SER A 120 4.75 17.45 -9.22
N ALA A 121 6.04 17.11 -9.12
CA ALA A 121 6.61 16.55 -7.90
C ALA A 121 6.38 17.45 -6.67
N ARG A 122 6.47 18.78 -6.85
CA ARG A 122 6.18 19.75 -5.78
C ARG A 122 4.72 19.71 -5.35
N GLN A 123 3.78 19.62 -6.30
CA GLN A 123 2.35 19.49 -5.99
C GLN A 123 2.04 18.15 -5.31
N CYS A 124 2.70 17.05 -5.69
CA CYS A 124 2.62 15.78 -4.98
C CYS A 124 3.03 15.93 -3.50
N CYS A 125 4.20 16.53 -3.23
CA CYS A 125 4.62 16.80 -1.85
C CYS A 125 3.64 17.71 -1.10
N ALA A 126 3.16 18.79 -1.74
CA ALA A 126 2.20 19.71 -1.12
C ALA A 126 0.86 19.03 -0.81
N SER A 127 0.46 18.02 -1.59
CA SER A 127 -0.78 17.28 -1.38
C SER A 127 -0.79 16.41 -0.13
N LEU A 128 0.37 16.18 0.53
CA LEU A 128 0.41 15.51 1.84
C LEU A 128 -0.47 16.19 2.90
N LEU A 129 -0.65 17.51 2.78
CA LEU A 129 -1.49 18.32 3.66
C LEU A 129 -2.89 18.56 3.08
N GLN A 130 -3.25 17.88 1.99
CA GLN A 130 -4.56 17.98 1.35
C GLN A 130 -5.33 16.67 1.51
N LEU A 131 -6.65 16.79 1.58
CA LEU A 131 -7.53 15.62 1.69
C LEU A 131 -7.92 15.12 0.30
N HIS A 132 -7.62 13.86 0.03
CA HIS A 132 -7.87 13.18 -1.24
C HIS A 132 -7.92 11.66 -1.00
N ASN A 133 -8.25 10.87 -2.02
CA ASN A 133 -8.48 9.42 -1.87
C ASN A 133 -7.23 8.64 -1.41
N GLU A 134 -6.04 9.15 -1.70
CA GLU A 134 -4.78 8.57 -1.24
C GLU A 134 -4.30 9.04 0.15
N SER A 135 -4.98 9.99 0.82
CA SER A 135 -4.44 10.60 2.04
C SER A 135 -4.26 9.55 3.14
N GLY A 136 -5.28 8.70 3.37
CA GLY A 136 -5.17 7.61 4.34
C GLY A 136 -4.11 6.57 3.95
N ASN A 137 -3.91 6.28 2.66
CA ASN A 137 -2.89 5.34 2.19
C ASN A 137 -1.47 5.84 2.51
N ILE A 138 -1.24 7.15 2.35
CA ILE A 138 0.05 7.77 2.68
C ILE A 138 0.28 7.78 4.19
N TRP A 139 -0.66 8.34 4.96
CA TRP A 139 -0.46 8.54 6.40
C TRP A 139 -0.43 7.23 7.20
N SER A 140 -1.15 6.20 6.76
CA SER A 140 -1.13 4.87 7.39
C SER A 140 0.22 4.16 7.33
N HIS A 141 1.10 4.49 6.38
CA HIS A 141 2.47 3.98 6.33
C HIS A 141 3.51 5.02 6.79
N LEU A 142 3.25 6.31 6.59
CA LEU A 142 4.16 7.37 7.05
C LEU A 142 4.23 7.42 8.58
N LEU A 143 3.11 7.34 9.30
CA LEU A 143 3.11 7.40 10.76
C LEU A 143 3.88 6.23 11.40
N PRO A 144 3.65 4.95 11.04
CA PRO A 144 4.46 3.84 11.54
C PRO A 144 5.94 3.94 11.17
N ALA A 145 6.28 4.44 9.97
CA ALA A 145 7.67 4.66 9.58
C ALA A 145 8.37 5.69 10.49
N LEU A 146 7.72 6.84 10.73
CA LEU A 146 8.23 7.87 11.62
C LEU A 146 8.34 7.37 13.07
N LEU A 147 7.34 6.62 13.54
CA LEU A 147 7.38 6.01 14.87
C LEU A 147 8.54 5.02 15.00
N MET A 148 8.70 4.11 14.04
CA MET A 148 9.80 3.14 14.05
C MET A 148 11.17 3.84 14.01
N LEU A 149 11.33 4.89 13.20
CA LEU A 149 12.55 5.70 13.18
C LEU A 149 12.81 6.39 14.52
N ALA A 150 11.80 6.98 15.14
CA ALA A 150 11.92 7.64 16.44
C ALA A 150 12.31 6.64 17.54
N LEU A 151 11.68 5.47 17.58
CA LEU A 151 12.00 4.40 18.54
C LEU A 151 13.40 3.81 18.29
N ALA A 152 13.82 3.68 17.03
CA ALA A 152 15.17 3.21 16.71
C ALA A 152 16.23 4.24 17.13
N ALA A 153 16.02 5.52 16.82
CA ALA A 153 16.95 6.61 17.12
C ALA A 153 17.06 6.90 18.62
N GLY A 154 15.97 6.77 19.37
CA GLY A 154 15.98 6.94 20.82
C GLY A 154 16.37 5.68 21.61
N GLY A 155 16.71 4.58 20.93
CA GLY A 155 17.13 3.32 21.58
C GLY A 155 16.01 2.58 22.31
N GLN A 156 14.74 2.87 22.01
CA GLN A 156 13.59 2.17 22.60
C GLN A 156 13.25 0.86 21.87
N LEU A 157 13.77 0.66 20.65
CA LEU A 157 13.76 -0.66 20.04
C LEU A 157 14.87 -1.52 20.66
N GLU A 158 14.50 -2.74 21.02
CA GLU A 158 15.44 -3.69 21.62
C GLU A 158 16.59 -4.00 20.64
N ALA A 159 17.80 -3.65 21.04
CA ALA A 159 19.00 -3.95 20.28
C ALA A 159 19.32 -5.46 20.35
N TRP A 160 19.58 -6.06 19.19
CA TRP A 160 19.99 -7.46 19.10
C TRP A 160 21.50 -7.57 19.27
N HIS A 161 21.93 -7.71 20.54
CA HIS A 161 23.34 -7.83 20.91
C HIS A 161 24.03 -8.96 20.16
N GLY A 162 25.17 -8.68 19.52
CA GLY A 162 25.88 -9.66 18.67
C GLY A 162 25.26 -9.89 17.28
N ALA A 163 24.11 -9.29 16.97
CA ALA A 163 23.39 -9.47 15.70
C ALA A 163 22.94 -8.13 15.06
N ALA A 164 23.76 -7.09 15.18
CA ALA A 164 23.44 -5.74 14.68
C ALA A 164 23.07 -5.72 13.18
N ALA A 165 23.75 -6.50 12.35
CA ALA A 165 23.43 -6.59 10.93
C ALA A 165 22.02 -7.15 10.68
N ALA A 166 21.63 -8.20 11.41
CA ALA A 166 20.28 -8.78 11.32
C ALA A 166 19.22 -7.80 11.82
N TYR A 167 19.52 -7.08 12.90
CA TYR A 167 18.65 -6.03 13.44
C TYR A 167 18.37 -4.94 12.41
N TRP A 168 19.43 -4.35 11.82
CA TRP A 168 19.28 -3.32 10.81
C TRP A 168 18.68 -3.83 9.50
N ALA A 169 18.92 -5.09 9.14
CA ALA A 169 18.25 -5.72 8.00
C ALA A 169 16.73 -5.84 8.25
N ASN A 170 16.32 -6.27 9.44
CA ASN A 170 14.90 -6.36 9.80
C ASN A 170 14.23 -4.98 9.80
N VAL A 171 14.77 -4.03 10.59
CA VAL A 171 14.22 -2.66 10.69
C VAL A 171 14.24 -1.96 9.34
N GLY A 172 15.35 -2.07 8.61
CA GLY A 172 15.52 -1.50 7.28
C GLY A 172 14.53 -2.06 6.26
N SER A 173 14.24 -3.37 6.29
CA SER A 173 13.25 -3.97 5.39
C SER A 173 11.83 -3.45 5.64
N ILE A 174 11.43 -3.27 6.91
CA ILE A 174 10.14 -2.71 7.31
C ILE A 174 10.04 -1.25 6.85
N LEU A 175 11.07 -0.44 7.13
CA LEU A 175 11.13 0.96 6.72
C LEU A 175 11.10 1.11 5.21
N ALA A 176 11.84 0.28 4.47
CA ALA A 176 11.84 0.29 3.01
C ALA A 176 10.45 -0.02 2.44
N CYS A 177 9.70 -0.95 3.06
CA CYS A 177 8.33 -1.23 2.66
C CYS A 177 7.41 -0.01 2.90
N PHE A 178 7.43 0.57 4.10
CA PHE A 178 6.59 1.74 4.40
C PHE A 178 6.93 2.94 3.52
N LEU A 179 8.22 3.28 3.39
CA LEU A 179 8.66 4.43 2.62
C LEU A 179 8.45 4.23 1.12
N GLY A 180 8.66 3.01 0.60
CA GLY A 180 8.36 2.67 -0.79
C GLY A 180 6.89 2.91 -1.13
N SER A 181 5.99 2.46 -0.25
CA SER A 181 4.55 2.68 -0.35
C SER A 181 4.18 4.17 -0.24
N VAL A 182 4.73 4.91 0.73
CA VAL A 182 4.52 6.36 0.88
C VAL A 182 4.93 7.10 -0.40
N VAL A 183 6.10 6.77 -0.95
CA VAL A 183 6.59 7.38 -2.20
C VAL A 183 5.63 7.04 -3.35
N TYR A 184 5.17 5.79 -3.47
CA TYR A 184 4.19 5.44 -4.48
C TYR A 184 2.89 6.24 -4.34
N HIS A 185 2.21 6.20 -3.20
CA HIS A 185 0.93 6.89 -3.03
C HIS A 185 1.05 8.42 -3.10
N CYS A 186 2.18 8.99 -2.66
CA CYS A 186 2.42 10.42 -2.78
C CYS A 186 2.59 10.85 -4.26
N PHE A 187 3.38 10.09 -5.01
CA PHE A 187 3.80 10.45 -6.38
C PHE A 187 3.08 9.70 -7.50
N GLN A 188 2.10 8.83 -7.23
CA GLN A 188 1.37 8.12 -8.30
C GLN A 188 0.60 9.07 -9.23
N ALA A 189 0.26 10.27 -8.75
CA ALA A 189 -0.36 11.33 -9.54
C ALA A 189 0.64 12.10 -10.42
N HIS A 190 1.95 11.86 -10.25
CA HIS A 190 3.01 12.45 -11.06
C HIS A 190 3.10 11.77 -12.43
N HIS A 191 3.39 12.57 -13.45
CA HIS A 191 3.40 12.11 -14.83
C HIS A 191 4.38 10.96 -15.05
N HIS A 192 3.98 9.96 -15.85
CA HIS A 192 4.84 8.93 -16.44
C HIS A 192 5.62 8.01 -15.46
N CYS A 193 5.43 8.11 -14.15
CA CYS A 193 6.19 7.33 -13.17
C CYS A 193 5.38 6.25 -12.43
N HIS A 194 4.05 6.20 -12.59
CA HIS A 194 3.15 5.27 -11.89
C HIS A 194 3.69 3.83 -11.85
N ASP A 195 3.97 3.21 -12.99
CA ASP A 195 4.35 1.80 -13.04
C ASP A 195 5.72 1.52 -12.40
N ARG A 196 6.64 2.49 -12.45
CA ARG A 196 7.95 2.37 -11.80
C ARG A 196 7.81 2.48 -10.29
N LEU A 197 6.99 3.42 -9.81
CA LEU A 197 6.71 3.60 -8.40
C LEU A 197 5.91 2.43 -7.82
N LEU A 198 4.97 1.87 -8.58
CA LEU A 198 4.24 0.66 -8.18
C LEU A 198 5.19 -0.53 -8.03
N LYS A 199 6.16 -0.68 -8.94
CA LYS A 199 7.20 -1.71 -8.80
C LYS A 199 8.07 -1.48 -7.57
N LEU A 200 8.42 -0.24 -7.25
CA LEU A 200 9.17 0.10 -6.03
C LEU A 200 8.41 -0.33 -4.77
N ASP A 201 7.10 -0.02 -4.71
CA ASP A 201 6.22 -0.43 -3.60
C ASP A 201 6.18 -1.95 -3.45
N VAL A 202 5.93 -2.67 -4.56
CA VAL A 202 5.93 -4.14 -4.57
C VAL A 202 7.30 -4.73 -4.17
N CYS A 203 8.41 -4.12 -4.59
CA CYS A 203 9.74 -4.51 -4.15
C CYS A 203 9.93 -4.32 -2.64
N GLY A 204 9.39 -3.25 -2.06
CA GLY A 204 9.37 -3.02 -0.61
C GLY A 204 8.63 -4.15 0.13
N ILE A 205 7.46 -4.55 -0.38
CA ILE A 205 6.70 -5.68 0.18
C ILE A 205 7.53 -6.97 0.09
N LEU A 206 8.14 -7.27 -1.05
CA LEU A 206 8.96 -8.47 -1.21
C LEU A 206 10.20 -8.47 -0.30
N LEU A 207 10.81 -7.31 -0.09
CA LEU A 207 11.96 -7.17 0.79
C LEU A 207 11.62 -7.52 2.23
N VAL A 208 10.49 -7.03 2.76
CA VAL A 208 10.05 -7.38 4.11
C VAL A 208 9.54 -8.81 4.21
N LEU A 209 8.91 -9.36 3.16
CA LEU A 209 8.51 -10.77 3.14
C LEU A 209 9.75 -11.66 3.25
N VAL A 210 10.72 -11.51 2.35
CA VAL A 210 11.93 -12.34 2.31
C VAL A 210 12.81 -12.08 3.53
N GLY A 211 13.07 -10.81 3.86
CA GLY A 211 13.93 -10.42 4.98
C GLY A 211 13.34 -10.78 6.34
N GLY A 212 12.04 -10.50 6.54
CA GLY A 212 11.32 -10.88 7.76
C GLY A 212 11.26 -12.40 7.93
N GLY A 213 10.87 -13.11 6.87
CA GLY A 213 10.79 -14.57 6.88
C GLY A 213 12.16 -15.24 7.14
N HIS A 214 13.27 -14.65 6.71
CA HIS A 214 14.59 -15.15 7.06
C HIS A 214 14.80 -15.20 8.59
N MET A 215 14.44 -14.14 9.32
CA MET A 215 14.62 -14.11 10.77
C MET A 215 13.77 -15.17 11.47
N VAL A 216 12.51 -15.31 11.05
CA VAL A 216 11.58 -16.33 11.56
C VAL A 216 12.15 -17.73 11.41
N LEU A 217 12.73 -18.04 10.23
CA LEU A 217 13.23 -19.38 9.94
C LEU A 217 14.60 -19.65 10.58
N TRP A 218 15.49 -18.65 10.57
CA TRP A 218 16.88 -18.84 10.98
C TRP A 218 17.02 -19.07 12.48
N TRP A 219 16.39 -18.20 13.29
CA TRP A 219 16.39 -18.34 14.74
C TRP A 219 15.29 -19.27 15.23
N GLY A 220 14.10 -19.24 14.61
CA GLY A 220 12.99 -20.08 15.04
C GLY A 220 13.29 -21.57 14.99
N PHE A 221 14.12 -22.02 14.05
CA PHE A 221 14.56 -23.42 13.95
C PHE A 221 16.03 -23.64 14.35
N ALA A 222 16.58 -22.80 15.23
CA ALA A 222 17.97 -22.94 15.67
C ALA A 222 18.29 -24.34 16.24
N CYS A 223 17.32 -24.94 16.95
CA CYS A 223 17.42 -26.29 17.52
C CYS A 223 17.22 -27.44 16.51
N PHE A 224 16.77 -27.14 15.29
CA PHE A 224 16.37 -28.14 14.30
C PHE A 224 17.06 -27.86 12.94
N PRO A 225 18.37 -28.12 12.82
CA PRO A 225 19.17 -27.65 11.68
C PRO A 225 18.72 -28.21 10.33
N ALA A 226 18.26 -29.46 10.27
CA ALA A 226 17.75 -30.06 9.03
C ALA A 226 16.43 -29.40 8.58
N THR A 227 15.50 -29.21 9.51
CA THR A 227 14.22 -28.52 9.27
C THR A 227 14.45 -27.06 8.86
N ARG A 228 15.37 -26.37 9.55
CA ARG A 228 15.80 -25.02 9.20
C ARG A 228 16.30 -24.94 7.76
N LEU A 229 17.23 -25.82 7.37
CA LEU A 229 17.80 -25.84 6.02
C LEU A 229 16.71 -26.05 4.96
N ALA A 230 15.81 -27.02 5.16
CA ALA A 230 14.73 -27.32 4.23
C ALA A 230 13.81 -26.11 4.02
N PHE A 231 13.37 -25.45 5.10
CA PHE A 231 12.54 -24.24 4.99
C PHE A 231 13.29 -23.07 4.38
N VAL A 232 14.54 -22.81 4.78
CA VAL A 232 15.34 -21.70 4.25
C VAL A 232 15.57 -21.83 2.74
N VAL A 233 15.96 -23.03 2.27
CA VAL A 233 16.15 -23.29 0.82
C VAL A 233 14.84 -23.09 0.05
N SER A 234 13.75 -23.65 0.56
CA SER A 234 12.42 -23.50 -0.05
C SER A 234 12.00 -22.03 -0.11
N TYR A 235 12.19 -21.31 1.00
CA TYR A 235 11.77 -19.91 1.15
C TYR A 235 12.53 -18.97 0.23
N TYR A 236 13.86 -19.09 0.16
CA TYR A 236 14.66 -18.27 -0.74
C TYR A 236 14.41 -18.59 -2.21
N THR A 237 14.17 -19.86 -2.54
CA THR A 237 13.78 -20.25 -3.91
C THR A 237 12.45 -19.58 -4.29
N CYS A 238 11.43 -19.67 -3.44
CA CYS A 238 10.17 -18.94 -3.64
C CYS A 238 10.37 -17.41 -3.68
N GLY A 239 11.29 -16.87 -2.89
CA GLY A 239 11.62 -15.45 -2.83
C GLY A 239 12.19 -14.94 -4.16
N VAL A 240 13.19 -15.64 -4.70
CA VAL A 240 13.78 -15.31 -6.02
C VAL A 240 12.72 -15.37 -7.12
N LEU A 241 11.89 -16.42 -7.14
CA LEU A 241 10.80 -16.54 -8.11
C LEU A 241 9.76 -15.42 -7.96
N SER A 242 9.48 -14.98 -6.73
CA SER A 242 8.55 -13.89 -6.45
C SER A 242 9.06 -12.55 -6.94
N VAL A 243 10.34 -12.24 -6.70
CA VAL A 243 10.99 -11.02 -7.24
C VAL A 243 10.99 -11.05 -8.76
N TRP A 244 11.39 -12.18 -9.36
CA TRP A 244 11.40 -12.35 -10.81
C TRP A 244 10.02 -12.12 -11.43
N ALA A 245 8.98 -12.71 -10.84
CA ALA A 245 7.61 -12.59 -11.31
C ALA A 245 7.07 -11.16 -11.11
N ALA A 246 7.31 -10.54 -9.95
CA ALA A 246 6.85 -9.19 -9.66
C ALA A 246 7.41 -8.13 -10.63
N LEU A 247 8.67 -8.28 -11.05
CA LEU A 247 9.30 -7.35 -11.98
C LEU A 247 8.77 -7.46 -13.43
N ARG A 248 8.24 -8.64 -13.80
CA ARG A 248 7.75 -8.95 -15.16
C ARG A 248 6.23 -8.92 -15.29
N ALA A 249 5.50 -9.17 -14.21
CA ALA A 249 4.05 -9.28 -14.23
C ALA A 249 3.37 -7.94 -14.55
N GLN A 250 2.48 -7.98 -15.54
CA GLN A 250 1.67 -6.83 -15.95
C GLN A 250 0.38 -6.73 -15.10
N THR A 251 -0.09 -7.84 -14.53
CA THR A 251 -1.35 -7.91 -13.76
C THR A 251 -1.09 -7.99 -12.26
N ALA A 252 -2.05 -7.52 -11.46
CA ALA A 252 -1.99 -7.64 -10.00
C ALA A 252 -1.95 -9.11 -9.54
N VAL A 253 -2.73 -9.98 -10.19
CA VAL A 253 -2.73 -11.43 -9.91
C VAL A 253 -1.37 -12.06 -10.18
N GLY A 254 -0.72 -11.71 -11.30
CA GLY A 254 0.62 -12.20 -11.63
C GLY A 254 1.70 -11.77 -10.64
N ARG A 255 1.50 -10.61 -9.97
CA ARG A 255 2.37 -10.15 -8.88
C ARG A 255 2.08 -10.86 -7.55
N GLY A 256 0.80 -11.10 -7.24
CA GLY A 256 0.36 -11.68 -5.97
C GLY A 256 0.51 -13.20 -5.85
N LEU A 257 0.36 -13.95 -6.95
CA LEU A 257 0.40 -15.42 -6.92
C LEU A 257 1.74 -15.99 -6.37
N PRO A 258 2.93 -15.48 -6.75
CA PRO A 258 4.19 -15.91 -6.13
C PRO A 258 4.28 -15.58 -4.63
N MET A 259 3.71 -14.45 -4.20
CA MET A 259 3.70 -14.04 -2.79
C MET A 259 2.86 -15.00 -1.94
N LEU A 260 1.83 -15.64 -2.52
CA LEU A 260 1.09 -16.72 -1.87
C LEU A 260 1.99 -17.92 -1.56
N ALA A 261 2.95 -18.26 -2.43
CA ALA A 261 3.88 -19.36 -2.16
C ALA A 261 4.76 -19.05 -0.92
N LEU A 262 5.25 -17.81 -0.79
CA LEU A 262 5.98 -17.37 0.42
C LEU A 262 5.12 -17.47 1.68
N LEU A 263 3.85 -17.09 1.59
CA LEU A 263 2.90 -17.23 2.69
C LEU A 263 2.70 -18.71 3.09
N LEU A 264 2.51 -19.60 2.12
CA LEU A 264 2.33 -21.02 2.39
C LEU A 264 3.54 -21.65 3.07
N VAL A 265 4.76 -21.30 2.65
CA VAL A 265 5.99 -21.77 3.31
C VAL A 265 6.06 -21.26 4.75
N ARG A 266 5.67 -20.00 5.01
CA ARG A 266 5.60 -19.43 6.36
C ARG A 266 4.56 -20.12 7.24
N LEU A 267 3.36 -20.39 6.72
CA LEU A 267 2.32 -21.12 7.46
C LEU A 267 2.74 -22.56 7.77
N ALA A 268 3.42 -23.24 6.84
CA ALA A 268 4.00 -24.55 7.06
C ALA A 268 5.07 -24.50 8.16
N ALA A 269 5.98 -23.53 8.10
CA ALA A 269 7.01 -23.31 9.11
C ALA A 269 6.39 -23.02 10.50
N PHE A 270 5.38 -22.15 10.57
CA PHE A 270 4.63 -21.88 11.79
C PHE A 270 4.01 -23.16 12.37
N GLY A 271 3.31 -23.95 11.54
CA GLY A 271 2.69 -25.21 11.96
C GLY A 271 3.70 -26.25 12.44
N THR A 272 4.83 -26.40 11.74
CA THR A 272 5.92 -27.30 12.16
C THR A 272 6.52 -26.86 13.49
N ARG A 273 6.77 -25.55 13.66
CA ARG A 273 7.31 -25.03 14.90
C ARG A 273 6.35 -25.18 16.07
N LEU A 274 5.06 -24.94 15.85
CA LEU A 274 4.01 -25.20 16.83
C LEU A 274 3.97 -26.68 17.25
N ALA A 275 4.14 -27.61 16.31
CA ALA A 275 4.15 -29.04 16.60
C ALA A 275 5.40 -29.49 17.37
N LEU A 276 6.57 -28.90 17.09
CA LEU A 276 7.84 -29.25 17.73
C LEU A 276 7.99 -28.65 19.13
N GLU A 277 7.51 -27.43 19.34
CA GLU A 277 7.80 -26.64 20.55
C GLU A 277 6.57 -26.34 21.40
N GLY A 278 5.36 -26.47 20.84
CA GLY A 278 4.12 -26.11 21.50
C GLY A 278 3.91 -24.59 21.62
N TRP A 279 2.65 -24.20 21.84
CA TRP A 279 2.26 -22.78 21.93
C TRP A 279 2.95 -22.04 23.08
N ALA A 280 3.09 -22.70 24.24
CA ALA A 280 3.71 -22.12 25.43
C ALA A 280 5.24 -22.12 25.39
N GLY A 281 5.87 -22.99 24.58
CA GLY A 281 7.32 -23.16 24.54
C GLY A 281 8.06 -22.07 23.73
N ALA A 282 7.33 -21.26 22.95
CA ALA A 282 7.92 -20.24 22.09
C ALA A 282 7.07 -18.95 22.09
N PRO A 283 7.39 -17.96 22.93
CA PRO A 283 6.67 -16.67 22.95
C PRO A 283 6.61 -15.98 21.58
N ALA A 284 7.64 -16.17 20.73
CA ALA A 284 7.66 -15.65 19.36
C ALA A 284 6.49 -16.17 18.49
N LEU A 285 5.98 -17.38 18.74
CA LEU A 285 4.84 -17.94 17.98
C LEU A 285 3.58 -17.09 18.14
N GLN A 286 3.36 -16.45 19.28
CA GLN A 286 2.19 -15.60 19.50
C GLN A 286 2.25 -14.36 18.60
N HIS A 287 3.43 -13.75 18.49
CA HIS A 287 3.68 -12.63 17.59
C HIS A 287 3.54 -13.05 16.13
N TYR A 288 4.10 -14.19 15.72
CA TYR A 288 3.96 -14.65 14.34
C TYR A 288 2.52 -15.06 14.00
N PHE A 289 1.77 -15.64 14.93
CA PHE A 289 0.34 -15.90 14.74
C PHE A 289 -0.42 -14.59 14.50
N ALA A 290 -0.20 -13.58 15.35
CA ALA A 290 -0.82 -12.26 15.17
C ALA A 290 -0.41 -11.61 13.84
N MET A 291 0.87 -11.71 13.45
CA MET A 291 1.37 -11.26 12.16
C MET A 291 0.61 -11.93 11.00
N GLU A 292 0.44 -13.26 11.00
CA GLU A 292 -0.30 -13.97 9.94
C GLU A 292 -1.77 -13.56 9.91
N VAL A 293 -2.43 -13.44 11.07
CA VAL A 293 -3.83 -13.00 11.17
C VAL A 293 -4.01 -11.61 10.55
N PHE A 294 -3.19 -10.63 10.95
CA PHE A 294 -3.27 -9.28 10.41
C PHE A 294 -2.96 -9.23 8.91
N SER A 295 -1.93 -9.95 8.45
CA SER A 295 -1.55 -10.00 7.04
C SER A 295 -2.66 -10.62 6.17
N LEU A 296 -3.24 -11.74 6.62
CA LEU A 296 -4.33 -12.43 5.92
C LEU A 296 -5.61 -11.61 5.90
N ALA A 297 -5.99 -11.03 7.05
CA ALA A 297 -7.17 -10.19 7.15
C ALA A 297 -7.04 -8.94 6.26
N GLY A 298 -5.90 -8.24 6.31
CA GLY A 298 -5.65 -7.08 5.45
C GLY A 298 -5.69 -7.44 3.96
N GLY A 299 -4.99 -8.52 3.57
CA GLY A 299 -5.01 -9.00 2.19
C GLY A 299 -6.41 -9.37 1.70
N ALA A 300 -7.18 -10.10 2.51
CA ALA A 300 -8.54 -10.49 2.19
C ALA A 300 -9.48 -9.28 2.03
N LEU A 301 -9.45 -8.33 2.97
CA LEU A 301 -10.28 -7.13 2.90
C LEU A 301 -9.97 -6.30 1.64
N ASN A 302 -8.69 -6.10 1.31
CA ASN A 302 -8.29 -5.37 0.11
C ASN A 302 -8.63 -6.09 -1.20
N VAL A 303 -8.54 -7.43 -1.26
CA VAL A 303 -8.96 -8.19 -2.45
C VAL A 303 -10.48 -8.16 -2.60
N LEU A 304 -11.23 -8.31 -1.51
CA LEU A 304 -12.69 -8.33 -1.51
C LEU A 304 -13.31 -6.92 -1.65
N ARG A 305 -12.49 -5.86 -1.50
CA ARG A 305 -12.89 -4.44 -1.53
C ARG A 305 -13.89 -4.07 -0.45
N LEU A 306 -13.64 -4.57 0.77
CA LEU A 306 -14.50 -4.32 1.93
C LEU A 306 -13.91 -3.24 2.84
N PRO A 307 -14.72 -2.28 3.32
CA PRO A 307 -16.18 -2.24 3.29
C PRO A 307 -16.79 -1.47 2.10
N GLU A 308 -15.99 -0.83 1.25
CA GLU A 308 -16.49 0.07 0.20
C GLU A 308 -17.44 -0.60 -0.80
N ARG A 309 -17.26 -1.90 -1.03
CA ARG A 309 -18.19 -2.69 -1.86
C ARG A 309 -19.59 -2.84 -1.25
N TRP A 310 -19.73 -2.80 0.07
CA TRP A 310 -21.00 -3.04 0.77
C TRP A 310 -21.69 -1.75 1.21
N LEU A 311 -20.90 -0.79 1.69
CA LEU A 311 -21.43 0.39 2.37
C LEU A 311 -21.46 1.64 1.50
N GLN A 312 -20.76 1.63 0.36
CA GLN A 312 -20.67 2.82 -0.47
C GLN A 312 -21.94 2.99 -1.32
N PRO A 313 -22.60 4.17 -1.30
CA PRO A 313 -23.75 4.42 -2.15
C PRO A 313 -23.39 4.39 -3.64
N ASP A 314 -24.25 3.77 -4.44
CA ASP A 314 -24.11 3.76 -5.91
C ASP A 314 -24.51 5.10 -6.55
N ASP A 315 -25.39 5.88 -5.88
CA ASP A 315 -25.84 7.17 -6.37
C ASP A 315 -24.71 8.22 -6.26
N PRO A 316 -24.23 8.78 -7.38
CA PRO A 316 -23.16 9.79 -7.39
C PRO A 316 -23.53 11.11 -6.70
N LYS A 317 -24.79 11.30 -6.30
CA LYS A 317 -25.24 12.46 -5.52
C LYS A 317 -25.12 12.27 -4.02
N GLN A 318 -24.96 11.03 -3.55
CA GLN A 318 -24.83 10.75 -2.13
C GLN A 318 -23.37 10.91 -1.67
N PRO A 319 -23.15 11.36 -0.42
CA PRO A 319 -21.79 11.44 0.11
C PRO A 319 -21.15 10.05 0.15
N ALA A 320 -19.93 9.98 -0.37
CA ALA A 320 -19.13 8.78 -0.49
C ALA A 320 -17.95 8.84 0.50
N PRO A 321 -18.18 8.71 1.81
CA PRO A 321 -17.13 8.92 2.83
C PRO A 321 -15.96 7.93 2.67
N LEU A 322 -16.25 6.74 2.12
CA LEU A 322 -15.25 5.69 1.88
C LEU A 322 -14.28 6.04 0.75
N ASP A 323 -14.56 7.07 -0.06
CA ASP A 323 -13.58 7.60 -1.01
C ASP A 323 -12.33 8.15 -0.30
N LEU A 324 -12.51 8.70 0.91
CA LEU A 324 -11.46 9.40 1.65
C LEU A 324 -10.97 8.59 2.85
N PHE A 325 -11.84 7.86 3.53
CA PHE A 325 -11.53 7.20 4.80
C PHE A 325 -12.05 5.76 4.85
N PHE A 326 -11.32 4.85 5.49
CA PHE A 326 -11.74 3.47 5.78
C PHE A 326 -12.10 2.60 4.56
N ASN A 327 -11.58 2.92 3.37
CA ASN A 327 -11.61 1.93 2.28
C ASN A 327 -10.65 0.77 2.58
N SER A 328 -10.89 -0.34 1.88
CA SER A 328 -10.16 -1.60 2.07
C SER A 328 -8.64 -1.46 1.95
N HIS A 329 -8.14 -0.55 1.11
CA HIS A 329 -6.72 -0.35 0.92
C HIS A 329 -6.08 0.31 2.14
N GLN A 330 -6.74 1.32 2.71
CA GLN A 330 -6.31 1.97 3.95
C GLN A 330 -6.35 0.99 5.12
N ILE A 331 -7.41 0.17 5.22
CA ILE A 331 -7.52 -0.85 6.27
C ILE A 331 -6.39 -1.88 6.13
N MET A 332 -6.09 -2.31 4.90
CA MET A 332 -4.96 -3.21 4.63
C MET A 332 -3.64 -2.58 5.07
N HIS A 333 -3.36 -1.31 4.77
CA HIS A 333 -2.14 -0.63 5.22
C HIS A 333 -1.99 -0.67 6.74
N VAL A 334 -3.06 -0.36 7.47
CA VAL A 334 -3.05 -0.40 8.94
C VAL A 334 -2.80 -1.81 9.45
N LEU A 335 -3.50 -2.82 8.93
CA LEU A 335 -3.31 -4.21 9.36
C LEU A 335 -1.91 -4.73 9.01
N VAL A 336 -1.37 -4.39 7.84
CA VAL A 336 -0.01 -4.76 7.45
C VAL A 336 1.03 -4.07 8.32
N ALA A 337 0.83 -2.81 8.70
CA ALA A 337 1.71 -2.12 9.64
C ALA A 337 1.72 -2.81 11.02
N LEU A 338 0.56 -3.23 11.51
CA LEU A 338 0.46 -4.04 12.74
C LEU A 338 1.15 -5.40 12.56
N ALA A 339 1.00 -6.05 11.40
CA ALA A 339 1.69 -7.30 11.10
C ALA A 339 3.23 -7.14 11.12
N MET A 340 3.76 -6.06 10.54
CA MET A 340 5.21 -5.77 10.55
C MET A 340 5.72 -5.45 11.96
N TRP A 341 4.89 -4.81 12.80
CA TRP A 341 5.23 -4.62 14.21
C TRP A 341 5.33 -5.97 14.94
N GLN A 342 4.37 -6.86 14.73
CA GLN A 342 4.41 -8.21 15.29
C GLN A 342 5.59 -9.03 14.74
N LEU A 343 5.94 -8.88 13.47
CA LEU A 343 7.14 -9.48 12.88
C LEU A 343 8.41 -9.06 13.64
N HIS A 344 8.58 -7.76 13.92
CA HIS A 344 9.73 -7.26 14.66
C HIS A 344 9.79 -7.82 16.09
N LEU A 345 8.66 -7.82 16.80
CA LEU A 345 8.57 -8.36 18.16
C LEU A 345 8.86 -9.87 18.21
N GLY A 346 8.32 -10.63 17.25
CA GLY A 346 8.58 -12.07 17.12
C GLY A 346 10.06 -12.34 16.84
N ALA A 347 10.68 -11.60 15.92
CA ALA A 347 12.10 -11.74 15.61
C ALA A 347 13.00 -11.39 16.82
N ALA A 348 12.66 -10.36 17.59
CA ALA A 348 13.35 -10.02 18.83
C ALA A 348 13.22 -11.15 19.88
N ALA A 349 12.02 -11.72 20.04
CA ALA A 349 11.80 -12.85 20.94
C ALA A 349 12.61 -14.09 20.55
N ASP A 350 12.68 -14.40 19.25
CA ASP A 350 13.52 -15.49 18.74
C ASP A 350 15.02 -15.21 18.91
N HIS A 351 15.45 -13.96 18.71
CA HIS A 351 16.84 -13.56 18.95
C HIS A 351 17.25 -13.76 20.41
N ARG A 352 16.40 -13.32 21.36
CA ARG A 352 16.65 -13.52 22.80
C ARG A 352 16.81 -15.00 23.12
N ARG A 353 15.91 -15.82 22.59
CA ARG A 353 15.97 -17.27 22.77
C ARG A 353 17.23 -17.86 22.15
N PHE A 354 17.59 -17.45 20.94
CA PHE A 354 18.81 -17.90 20.28
C PHE A 354 20.07 -17.51 21.06
N SER A 355 20.12 -16.29 21.60
CA SER A 355 21.20 -15.83 22.46
C SER A 355 21.32 -16.70 23.72
N ALA A 356 20.19 -17.04 24.34
CA ALA A 356 20.13 -17.93 25.50
C ALA A 356 20.58 -19.38 25.18
N LEU A 357 20.42 -19.84 23.94
CA LEU A 357 20.98 -21.12 23.50
C LEU A 357 22.51 -21.04 23.34
N LEU A 358 23.03 -19.91 22.87
CA LEU A 358 24.47 -19.72 22.66
C LEU A 358 25.25 -19.58 23.97
N ASP A 359 24.66 -18.92 24.98
CA ASP A 359 25.29 -18.77 26.30
C ASP A 359 25.03 -19.97 27.24
N GLY A 360 24.24 -20.95 26.78
CA GLY A 360 23.92 -22.17 27.52
C GLY A 360 22.86 -22.01 28.61
N SER A 361 22.22 -20.84 28.74
CA SER A 361 21.12 -20.62 29.69
C SER A 361 19.83 -21.34 29.29
N LEU A 362 19.69 -21.74 28.03
CA LEU A 362 18.60 -22.56 27.51
C LEU A 362 19.15 -23.78 26.75
N SER A 363 18.42 -24.89 26.81
CA SER A 363 18.70 -26.11 26.03
C SER A 363 17.59 -26.39 25.03
N CYS A 364 17.96 -27.01 23.91
CA CYS A 364 16.99 -27.39 22.89
C CYS A 364 16.05 -28.51 23.38
N PRO A 365 14.74 -28.44 23.06
CA PRO A 365 13.79 -29.49 23.41
C PRO A 365 14.16 -30.79 22.68
N GLY A 366 14.32 -31.88 23.43
CA GLY A 366 14.68 -33.21 22.91
C GLY A 366 16.17 -33.58 22.96
N LEU A 367 17.06 -32.66 23.37
CA LEU A 367 18.42 -33.01 23.78
C LEU A 367 18.38 -33.55 25.22
N LEU A 368 18.04 -34.82 25.36
CA LEU A 368 18.45 -35.59 26.54
C LEU A 368 19.98 -35.48 26.65
N ALA A 369 20.45 -35.15 27.85
CA ALA A 369 21.85 -34.96 28.22
C ALA A 369 22.78 -35.98 27.54
N GLY A 370 23.66 -35.55 26.63
CA GLY A 370 24.61 -36.49 26.01
C GLY A 370 25.41 -36.05 24.80
N ALA A 371 25.18 -34.87 24.21
CA ALA A 371 26.04 -34.37 23.13
C ALA A 371 26.47 -32.94 23.44
N SER A 372 27.61 -32.82 24.14
CA SER A 372 28.36 -31.57 24.15
C SER A 372 28.74 -31.22 22.72
N MET A 373 28.38 -30.03 22.25
CA MET A 373 28.97 -29.46 21.04
C MET A 373 30.43 -29.13 21.36
N SER A 374 31.33 -30.06 20.99
CA SER A 374 32.76 -29.82 20.84
C SER A 374 33.07 -29.34 19.43
#